data_AF-A0A1M6UGW6-F1
#
_entry.id   AF-A0A1M6UGW6-F1
#
_cell.length_a   1.000
_cell.length_b   1.000
_cell.length_c   1.000
_cell.angle_alpha   90.00
_cell.angle_beta   90.00
_cell.angle_gamma   90.00
#
_symmetry.space_group_name_H-M   'P 1'
#
loop_
_entity.id
_entity.type
_entity.pdbx_description
1 polymer ?
#
loop_
_entity_poly.entity_id
_entity_poly.type
_entity_poly.pdbx_seq_one_letter_code
_entity_poly.pdbx_strand_id
1 'polypeptide(L)'
;MYEKLKAFWKAAPEGFSFHLLPGRGQYKYFLEGKGCRLGVLFEDTLHVYYEWLTEDGEPVPYGPELRYRWMPKRELARLILEGVWEVTEARSDVVPL
;
A
#
# COMPACT_ATOMS: atom_id res chain seq x y z
N MET A 1 -8.80 -17.69 3.36
CA MET A 1 -8.65 -16.21 3.36
C MET A 1 -7.44 -15.72 4.16
N TYR A 2 -6.91 -16.47 5.13
CA TYR A 2 -5.72 -16.12 5.92
C TYR A 2 -4.36 -16.19 5.20
N GLU A 3 -4.25 -16.93 4.10
CA GLU A 3 -2.96 -17.17 3.45
C GLU A 3 -2.31 -15.92 2.84
N LYS A 4 -3.12 -14.98 2.34
CA LYS A 4 -2.59 -13.73 1.75
C LYS A 4 -1.99 -12.82 2.82
N LEU A 5 -2.66 -12.67 3.97
CA LEU A 5 -2.13 -11.87 5.07
C LEU A 5 -0.88 -12.51 5.69
N LYS A 6 -0.84 -13.85 5.81
CA LYS A 6 0.37 -14.57 6.26
C LYS A 6 1.56 -14.37 5.32
N ALA A 7 1.35 -14.48 4.01
CA ALA A 7 2.40 -14.27 3.02
C ALA A 7 2.95 -12.84 3.08
N PHE A 8 2.05 -11.88 3.23
CA PHE A 8 2.39 -10.47 3.45
C PHE A 8 3.21 -10.27 4.73
N TRP A 9 2.80 -10.87 5.86
CA TRP A 9 3.56 -10.82 7.12
C TRP A 9 4.94 -11.44 6.99
N LYS A 10 5.06 -12.56 6.29
CA LYS A 10 6.35 -13.23 6.09
C LYS A 10 7.32 -12.39 5.27
N ALA A 11 6.82 -11.57 4.34
CA ALA A 11 7.64 -10.72 3.48
C ALA A 11 8.02 -9.37 4.11
N ALA A 12 7.45 -9.05 5.28
CA ALA A 12 7.72 -7.80 5.98
C ALA A 12 9.20 -7.69 6.35
N PRO A 13 9.83 -6.52 6.14
CA PRO A 13 11.16 -6.25 6.65
C PRO A 13 11.22 -6.42 8.18
N GLU A 14 12.38 -6.82 8.69
CA GLU A 14 12.60 -6.86 10.13
C GLU A 14 12.39 -5.47 10.74
N GLY A 15 11.64 -5.40 11.86
CA GLY A 15 11.26 -4.15 12.51
C GLY A 15 10.05 -3.43 11.90
N PHE A 16 9.47 -3.91 10.79
CA PHE A 16 8.21 -3.38 10.29
C PHE A 16 7.06 -3.72 11.24
N SER A 17 6.31 -2.71 11.67
CA SER A 17 5.15 -2.89 12.55
C SER A 17 3.85 -2.73 11.77
N PHE A 18 3.02 -3.78 11.78
CA PHE A 18 1.68 -3.72 11.19
C PHE A 18 0.71 -3.02 12.12
N HIS A 19 -0.14 -2.16 11.56
CA HIS A 19 -1.27 -1.60 12.28
C HIS A 19 -2.48 -2.51 12.07
N LEU A 20 -3.07 -3.01 13.17
CA LEU A 20 -4.36 -3.72 13.10
C LEU A 20 -5.51 -2.79 12.69
N LEU A 21 -5.29 -1.48 12.76
CA LEU A 21 -6.19 -0.43 12.30
C LEU A 21 -5.63 0.13 10.98
N PRO A 22 -6.15 -0.32 9.84
CA PRO A 22 -5.68 0.15 8.54
C PRO A 22 -5.93 1.67 8.39
N GLY A 23 -5.04 2.37 7.69
CA GLY A 23 -5.10 3.81 7.47
C GLY A 23 -4.21 4.61 8.42
N ARG A 24 -3.55 3.96 9.39
CA ARG A 24 -2.68 4.60 10.38
C ARG A 24 -1.18 4.41 10.14
N GLY A 25 -0.81 3.71 9.07
CA GLY A 25 0.59 3.47 8.72
C GLY A 25 1.29 4.70 8.16
N GLN A 26 2.62 4.70 8.25
CA GLN A 26 3.46 5.58 7.43
C GLN A 26 3.66 4.95 6.06
N TYR A 27 3.31 5.67 5.01
CA TYR A 27 3.44 5.20 3.63
C TYR A 27 4.63 5.89 2.96
N LYS A 28 5.36 5.17 2.11
CA LYS A 28 6.46 5.72 1.31
C LYS A 28 5.95 6.69 0.24
N TYR A 29 4.86 6.31 -0.41
CA TYR A 29 4.15 7.06 -1.44
C TYR A 29 2.76 6.46 -1.62
N PHE A 30 1.92 7.10 -2.42
CA PHE A 30 0.61 6.59 -2.77
C PHE A 30 0.52 6.26 -4.25
N LEU A 31 -0.36 5.31 -4.55
CA LEU A 31 -0.84 5.02 -5.90
C LEU A 31 -2.30 5.46 -5.98
N GLU A 32 -2.60 6.33 -6.93
CA GLU A 32 -3.94 6.90 -7.12
C GLU A 32 -4.42 6.54 -8.53
N GLY A 33 -5.64 6.03 -8.65
CA GLY A 33 -6.15 5.56 -9.93
C GLY A 33 -7.37 4.68 -9.78
N LYS A 34 -8.22 4.63 -10.82
CA LYS A 34 -9.47 3.84 -10.82
C LYS A 34 -10.38 4.15 -9.62
N GLY A 35 -10.43 5.41 -9.18
CA GLY A 35 -11.16 5.82 -7.98
C GLY A 35 -10.52 5.35 -6.65
N CYS A 36 -9.42 4.62 -6.69
CA CYS A 36 -8.80 4.03 -5.52
C CYS A 36 -7.55 4.81 -5.09
N ARG A 37 -7.26 4.78 -3.78
CA ARG A 37 -5.97 5.20 -3.21
C ARG A 37 -5.34 4.03 -2.48
N LEU A 38 -4.08 3.73 -2.82
CA LEU A 38 -3.26 2.72 -2.17
C LEU A 38 -2.07 3.40 -1.50
N GLY A 39 -1.80 3.08 -0.24
CA GLY A 39 -0.60 3.53 0.47
C GLY A 39 0.49 2.47 0.40
N VAL A 40 1.62 2.78 -0.24
CA VAL A 40 2.74 1.84 -0.33
C VAL A 40 3.50 1.82 0.98
N LEU A 41 3.62 0.63 1.58
CA LEU A 41 4.24 0.43 2.88
C LEU A 41 5.73 0.13 2.74
N PHE A 42 6.06 -0.86 1.91
CA PHE A 42 7.44 -1.24 1.63
C PHE A 42 7.52 -1.98 0.29
N GLU A 43 8.73 -2.30 -0.11
CA GLU A 43 9.00 -3.03 -1.35
C GLU A 43 10.14 -4.00 -1.12
N ASP A 44 10.03 -5.21 -1.68
CA ASP A 44 11.16 -6.14 -1.75
C ASP A 44 11.80 -6.06 -3.15
N THR A 45 12.60 -7.05 -3.53
CA THR A 45 13.24 -7.13 -4.85
C THR A 45 12.23 -7.25 -6.00
N LEU A 46 11.09 -7.91 -5.78
CA LEU A 46 10.15 -8.33 -6.81
C LEU A 46 8.76 -7.64 -6.71
N HIS A 47 8.36 -7.22 -5.51
CA HIS A 47 7.00 -6.81 -5.20
C HIS A 47 6.94 -5.46 -4.50
N VAL A 48 5.83 -4.77 -4.71
CA VAL A 48 5.38 -3.61 -3.95
C VAL A 48 4.27 -4.04 -3.02
N TYR A 49 4.42 -3.73 -1.74
CA TYR A 49 3.48 -4.06 -0.68
C TYR A 49 2.73 -2.80 -0.27
N TYR A 50 1.41 -2.87 -0.29
CA TYR A 50 0.56 -1.70 -0.11
C TYR A 50 -0.66 -2.01 0.74
N GLU A 51 -1.23 -0.95 1.27
CA GLU A 51 -2.53 -0.94 1.93
C GLU A 51 -3.55 -0.27 1.02
N TRP A 52 -4.71 -0.89 0.83
CA TRP A 52 -5.85 -0.24 0.19
C TRP A 52 -6.50 0.73 1.17
N LEU A 53 -6.54 2.02 0.84
CA LEU A 53 -6.99 3.09 1.74
C LEU A 53 -8.40 3.57 1.41
N THR A 54 -8.67 3.89 0.15
CA THR A 54 -9.98 4.41 -0.29
C THR A 54 -10.45 3.78 -1.60
N GLU A 55 -11.77 3.78 -1.79
CA GLU A 55 -12.50 3.54 -3.04
C GLU A 55 -13.48 4.70 -3.24
N ASP A 56 -13.44 5.34 -4.41
CA ASP A 56 -14.23 6.51 -4.78
C ASP A 56 -14.18 7.66 -3.77
N GLY A 57 -13.01 7.84 -3.14
CA GLY A 57 -12.77 8.86 -2.11
C GLY A 57 -13.18 8.45 -0.70
N GLU A 58 -13.89 7.33 -0.54
CA GLU A 58 -14.36 6.82 0.75
C GLU A 58 -13.41 5.78 1.34
N PRO A 59 -13.18 5.75 2.66
CA PRO A 59 -12.34 4.73 3.29
C PRO A 59 -12.87 3.31 3.05
N VAL A 60 -12.00 2.39 2.66
CA VAL A 60 -12.41 0.99 2.47
C VAL A 60 -12.80 0.36 3.82
N PRO A 61 -13.99 -0.26 3.93
CA PRO A 61 -14.50 -0.81 5.19
C PRO A 61 -13.92 -2.19 5.54
N TYR A 62 -13.04 -2.72 4.69
CA TYR A 62 -12.51 -4.07 4.84
C TYR A 62 -11.48 -4.18 5.96
N GLY A 63 -11.35 -5.39 6.51
CA GLY A 63 -10.31 -5.70 7.49
C GLY A 63 -8.89 -5.72 6.89
N PRO A 64 -7.86 -5.70 7.75
CA PRO A 64 -6.45 -5.81 7.37
C PRO A 64 -6.14 -6.90 6.34
N GLU A 65 -6.77 -8.07 6.46
CA GLU A 65 -6.57 -9.24 5.59
C GLU A 65 -6.96 -9.02 4.11
N LEU A 66 -7.81 -8.02 3.87
CA LEU A 66 -8.22 -7.63 2.53
C LEU A 66 -7.52 -6.36 2.07
N ARG A 67 -7.26 -5.42 2.98
CA ARG A 67 -6.59 -4.14 2.67
C ARG A 67 -5.11 -4.30 2.41
N TYR A 68 -4.41 -5.19 3.11
CA TYR A 68 -2.99 -5.46 2.87
C TYR A 68 -2.80 -6.42 1.69
N ARG A 69 -2.08 -5.92 0.69
CA ARG A 69 -1.88 -6.58 -0.60
C ARG A 69 -0.48 -6.32 -1.13
N TRP A 70 -0.15 -7.01 -2.21
CA TRP A 70 1.10 -6.80 -2.93
C TRP A 70 0.87 -7.02 -4.42
N MET A 71 1.75 -6.42 -5.23
CA MET A 71 1.79 -6.64 -6.68
C MET A 71 3.23 -6.68 -7.19
N PRO A 72 3.52 -7.41 -8.28
CA PRO A 72 4.85 -7.40 -8.89
C PRO A 72 5.25 -6.01 -9.37
N LYS A 73 6.48 -5.58 -9.09
CA LYS A 73 7.02 -4.28 -9.52
C LYS A 73 6.91 -4.06 -11.01
N ARG A 74 7.20 -5.09 -11.80
CA ARG A 74 7.13 -5.04 -13.26
C ARG A 74 5.71 -4.76 -13.74
N GLU A 75 4.72 -5.35 -13.07
CA GLU A 75 3.32 -5.12 -13.40
C GLU A 75 2.89 -3.72 -12.97
N LEU A 76 3.25 -3.28 -11.77
CA LEU A 76 2.98 -1.92 -11.32
C LEU A 76 3.60 -0.88 -12.27
N ALA A 77 4.87 -1.03 -12.64
CA ALA A 77 5.55 -0.13 -13.55
C ALA A 77 4.84 -0.04 -14.90
N ARG A 78 4.36 -1.17 -15.43
CA ARG A 78 3.54 -1.18 -16.64
C ARG A 78 2.24 -0.40 -16.44
N LEU A 79 1.52 -0.63 -15.34
CA LEU A 79 0.26 0.06 -15.07
C LEU A 79 0.46 1.58 -14.89
N ILE A 80 1.57 2.00 -14.30
CA ILE A 80 1.94 3.42 -14.21
C ILE A 80 2.17 4.00 -15.60
N LEU A 81 2.95 3.32 -16.45
CA LEU A 81 3.22 3.75 -17.83
C LEU A 81 1.94 3.82 -18.69
N GLU A 82 0.99 2.92 -18.43
CA GLU A 82 -0.33 2.90 -19.07
C GLU A 82 -1.29 3.98 -18.51
N GLY A 83 -0.86 4.76 -17.51
CA GLY A 83 -1.69 5.80 -16.87
C GLY A 83 -2.81 5.24 -15.98
N VAL A 84 -2.75 3.96 -15.62
CA VAL A 84 -3.73 3.33 -14.72
C VAL A 84 -3.53 3.76 -13.27
N TRP A 85 -2.27 3.96 -12.87
CA TRP A 85 -1.89 4.44 -11.56
C TRP A 85 -0.98 5.65 -11.69
N GLU A 86 -1.26 6.68 -10.91
CA GLU A 86 -0.39 7.83 -10.70
C GLU A 86 0.31 7.69 -9.35
N VAL A 87 1.59 8.07 -9.30
CA VAL A 87 2.39 8.05 -8.08
C VAL A 87 2.33 9.43 -7.44
N THR A 88 1.87 9.51 -6.20
CA THR A 88 1.89 10.76 -5.42
C THR A 88 2.76 10.59 -4.18
N GLU A 89 3.52 11.63 -3.83
CA GLU A 89 4.41 11.58 -2.67
C GLU A 89 3.62 11.50 -1.37
N ALA A 90 4.12 10.70 -0.43
CA ALA A 90 3.65 10.79 0.94
C ALA A 90 4.25 12.05 1.56
N ARG A 91 3.41 13.06 1.82
CA ARG A 91 3.85 14.25 2.54
C ARG A 91 4.40 13.81 3.89
N SER A 92 5.70 14.01 4.08
CA SER A 92 6.34 13.84 5.37
C SER A 92 5.96 15.07 6.18
N ASP A 93 4.95 14.95 7.04
CA ASP A 93 4.63 15.98 8.04
C ASP A 93 5.69 15.95 9.15
N VAL A 94 6.97 16.19 8.79
CA VAL A 94 7.99 16.54 9.76
C VAL A 94 7.78 18.01 10.07
N VAL A 95 6.99 18.27 11.11
CA VAL A 95 6.97 19.57 11.77
C VAL A 95 8.37 19.77 12.39
N PRO A 96 9.13 20.81 12.02
CA PRO A 96 10.38 21.13 12.72
C PRO A 96 10.04 21.47 14.18
N LEU A 97 10.73 20.80 15.11
CA LEU A 97 10.73 21.17 16.54
C LEU A 97 11.37 22.53 16.75
#